data_AF-A0A9N9MYF2-F1
#
_entry.id   AF-A0A9N9MYF2-F1
#
_cell.length_a   1.000
_cell.length_b   1.000
_cell.length_c   1.000
_cell.angle_alpha   90.00
_cell.angle_beta   90.00
_cell.angle_gamma   90.00
#
_symmetry.space_group_name_H-M   'P 1'
#
loop_
_entity.id
_entity.type
_entity.pdbx_description
1 polymer ?
#
loop_
_entity_poly.entity_id
_entity_poly.type
_entity_poly.pdbx_seq_one_letter_code
_entity_poly.pdbx_strand_id
1 'polypeptide(L)'
;MQDDFQFNIEFCEEVQQYASLYDYKRSDYCNRSVQDQAWEKIAKKFSANVTECKDRRKNLRGSYSKYKAKLKTKSGQGAKRVKE
;
A
#
# COMPACT_ATOMS: atom_id res chain seq x y z
N MET A 1 10.14 15.53 2.10
CA MET A 1 8.67 15.60 2.10
C MET A 1 8.16 14.54 3.05
N GLN A 2 7.75 14.95 4.24
CA GLN A 2 7.04 14.09 5.17
C GLN A 2 5.63 14.02 4.60
N ASP A 3 5.28 12.85 4.06
CA ASP A 3 3.91 12.60 3.64
C ASP A 3 3.02 12.79 4.87
N ASP A 4 2.08 13.73 4.80
CA ASP A 4 1.27 14.11 5.95
C ASP A 4 0.63 12.86 6.54
N PHE A 5 0.84 12.58 7.82
CA PHE A 5 0.29 11.35 8.43
C PHE A 5 -1.23 11.30 8.27
N GLN A 6 -1.87 12.47 8.34
CA GLN A 6 -3.30 12.64 8.10
C GLN A 6 -3.68 12.24 6.66
N PHE A 7 -2.91 12.69 5.67
CA PHE A 7 -3.11 12.33 4.27
C PHE A 7 -3.01 10.82 4.07
N ASN A 8 -2.01 10.17 4.67
CA ASN A 8 -1.82 8.72 4.53
C ASN A 8 -2.96 7.91 5.18
N ILE A 9 -3.48 8.38 6.31
CA ILE A 9 -4.62 7.76 6.98
C ILE A 9 -5.84 7.85 6.06
N GLU A 10 -6.18 9.07 5.61
CA GLU A 10 -7.35 9.30 4.76
C GLU A 10 -7.24 8.54 3.43
N PHE A 11 -6.04 8.50 2.84
CA PHE A 11 -5.76 7.72 1.64
C PHE A 11 -5.98 6.21 1.86
N CYS A 12 -5.53 5.68 3.01
CA CYS A 12 -5.70 4.28 3.33
C CYS A 12 -7.17 3.92 3.59
N GLU A 13 -7.92 4.79 4.27
CA GLU A 13 -9.35 4.64 4.50
C GLU A 13 -10.13 4.64 3.18
N GLU A 14 -9.81 5.57 2.27
CA GLU A 14 -10.42 5.61 0.94
C GLU A 14 -10.14 4.32 0.16
N VAL A 15 -8.89 3.89 0.15
CA VAL A 15 -8.46 2.64 -0.50
C VAL A 15 -9.20 1.42 0.08
N GLN A 16 -9.50 1.41 1.37
CA GLN A 16 -10.20 0.33 2.06
C GLN A 16 -11.69 0.24 1.67
N GLN A 17 -12.29 1.33 1.17
CA GLN A 17 -13.65 1.27 0.61
C GLN A 17 -13.71 0.42 -0.67
N TYR A 18 -12.58 0.26 -1.37
CA TYR A 18 -12.49 -0.53 -2.60
C TYR A 18 -11.93 -1.93 -2.30
N ALA A 19 -12.82 -2.84 -1.88
CA ALA A 19 -12.51 -4.26 -1.65
C ALA A 19 -11.78 -4.91 -2.85
N SER A 20 -12.11 -4.51 -4.07
CA SER A 20 -11.48 -5.00 -5.31
C SER A 20 -9.96 -4.79 -5.38
N LEU A 21 -9.40 -3.90 -4.56
CA LEU A 21 -7.97 -3.61 -4.54
C LEU A 21 -7.16 -4.40 -3.50
N TYR A 22 -7.80 -5.02 -2.50
CA TYR A 22 -7.09 -5.78 -1.47
C TYR A 22 -7.66 -7.17 -1.19
N ASP A 23 -8.92 -7.40 -1.54
CA ASP A 23 -9.63 -8.63 -1.22
C ASP A 23 -9.43 -9.67 -2.32
N TYR A 24 -8.38 -10.47 -2.14
CA TYR A 24 -8.02 -11.59 -3.03
C TYR A 24 -9.07 -12.71 -3.08
N LYS A 25 -10.09 -12.68 -2.22
CA LYS A 25 -11.16 -13.69 -2.19
C LYS A 25 -12.34 -13.33 -3.11
N ARG A 26 -12.44 -12.10 -3.59
CA ARG A 26 -13.48 -11.70 -4.55
C ARG A 26 -13.00 -11.94 -5.98
N SER A 27 -13.88 -12.47 -6.81
CA SER A 27 -13.70 -12.58 -8.27
C SER A 27 -13.36 -11.22 -8.90
N ASP A 28 -13.87 -10.13 -8.32
CA ASP A 28 -13.61 -8.74 -8.71
C ASP A 28 -12.12 -8.34 -8.60
N TYR A 29 -11.31 -9.01 -7.78
CA TYR A 29 -9.88 -8.73 -7.65
C TYR A 29 -9.10 -9.10 -8.93
N CYS A 30 -9.57 -10.11 -9.66
CA CYS A 30 -8.96 -10.48 -10.94
C CYS A 30 -9.35 -9.53 -12.08
N ASN A 31 -10.38 -8.70 -11.86
CA ASN A 31 -10.84 -7.77 -12.88
C ASN A 31 -10.02 -6.47 -12.87
N ARG A 32 -9.04 -6.40 -13.77
CA ARG A 32 -8.20 -5.20 -13.96
C ARG A 32 -9.02 -3.94 -14.22
N SER A 33 -10.16 -4.05 -14.92
CA SER A 33 -11.00 -2.89 -15.21
C SER A 33 -11.59 -2.29 -13.93
N VAL A 34 -12.08 -3.13 -13.01
CA VAL A 34 -12.62 -2.69 -11.72
C VAL A 34 -11.53 -2.09 -10.84
N GLN A 35 -10.32 -2.68 -10.86
CA GLN A 35 -9.19 -2.12 -10.13
C GLN A 35 -8.77 -0.75 -10.68
N ASP A 36 -8.71 -0.60 -12.00
CA ASP A 36 -8.30 0.67 -12.60
C ASP A 36 -9.33 1.78 -12.34
N GLN A 37 -10.62 1.47 -12.48
CA GLN A 37 -11.71 2.39 -12.11
C GLN A 37 -11.64 2.81 -10.63
N ALA A 38 -11.34 1.87 -9.72
CA ALA A 38 -11.16 2.20 -8.31
C ALA A 38 -9.97 3.14 -8.10
N TRP A 39 -8.86 2.89 -8.79
CA TRP A 39 -7.70 3.76 -8.73
C TRP A 39 -7.95 5.14 -9.33
N GLU A 40 -8.67 5.24 -10.45
CA GLU A 40 -9.07 6.52 -11.04
C GLU A 40 -9.94 7.35 -10.08
N LYS A 41 -10.87 6.71 -9.37
CA LYS A 41 -11.69 7.39 -8.34
C LYS A 41 -10.84 7.95 -7.20
N ILE A 42 -9.90 7.15 -6.69
CA ILE A 42 -8.97 7.58 -5.64
C ILE A 42 -8.09 8.73 -6.15
N ALA A 43 -7.48 8.57 -7.33
CA ALA A 43 -6.65 9.58 -7.99
C ALA A 43 -7.40 10.91 -8.14
N LYS A 44 -8.66 10.85 -8.60
CA LYS A 44 -9.54 12.03 -8.73
C LYS A 44 -9.85 12.68 -7.38
N LYS A 45 -10.07 11.90 -6.32
CA LYS A 45 -10.34 12.43 -4.97
C LYS A 45 -9.13 13.17 -4.38
N PHE A 46 -7.92 12.62 -4.58
CA PHE A 46 -6.69 13.19 -4.05
C PHE A 46 -5.97 14.13 -5.03
N SER A 47 -6.59 14.47 -6.17
CA SER A 47 -5.99 15.28 -7.24
C SER A 47 -4.57 14.80 -7.62
N ALA A 48 -4.39 13.49 -7.68
CA ALA A 48 -3.12 12.83 -7.94
C ALA A 48 -3.22 11.92 -9.16
N ASN A 49 -2.08 11.48 -9.69
CA ASN A 49 -2.06 10.48 -10.76
C ASN A 49 -2.30 9.07 -10.22
N VAL A 50 -2.98 8.24 -10.99
CA VAL A 50 -3.18 6.81 -10.69
C VAL A 50 -1.85 6.11 -10.40
N THR A 51 -0.80 6.42 -11.16
CA THR A 51 0.55 5.87 -10.95
C THR A 51 1.13 6.27 -9.60
N GLU A 52 1.00 7.55 -9.22
CA GLU A 52 1.46 8.07 -7.93
C GLU A 52 0.70 7.41 -6.77
N CYS A 53 -0.63 7.27 -6.90
CA CYS A 53 -1.44 6.57 -5.90
C CYS A 53 -1.03 5.09 -5.74
N LYS A 54 -0.75 4.40 -6.86
CA LYS A 54 -0.27 3.01 -6.86
C LYS A 54 1.09 2.90 -6.17
N ASP A 55 2.03 3.79 -6.45
CA ASP A 55 3.35 3.80 -5.80
C ASP A 55 3.25 4.15 -4.31
N ARG A 56 2.47 5.18 -3.95
CA ARG A 56 2.25 5.59 -2.57
C ARG A 56 1.68 4.45 -1.72
N ARG A 57 0.67 3.74 -2.23
CA ARG A 57 0.14 2.55 -1.53
C ARG A 57 1.17 1.43 -1.39
N LYS A 58 1.96 1.18 -2.44
CA LYS A 58 3.05 0.20 -2.39
C LYS A 58 4.06 0.58 -1.31
N ASN A 59 4.45 1.84 -1.22
CA ASN A 59 5.36 2.34 -0.21
C ASN A 59 4.77 2.22 1.21
N LEU A 60 3.52 2.61 1.41
CA LEU A 60 2.80 2.46 2.69
C LEU A 60 2.75 1.01 3.15
N ARG A 61 2.35 0.10 2.25
CA ARG A 61 2.29 -1.34 2.55
C ARG A 61 3.68 -1.93 2.79
N GLY A 62 4.69 -1.46 2.07
CA GLY A 62 6.08 -1.84 2.25
C GLY A 62 6.62 -1.43 3.63
N SER A 63 6.39 -0.18 4.02
CA SER A 63 6.76 0.35 5.34
C SER A 63 6.04 -0.39 6.47
N TYR A 64 4.73 -0.63 6.33
CA TYR A 64 3.96 -1.43 7.29
C TYR A 64 4.47 -2.87 7.36
N SER A 65 4.79 -3.51 6.24
CA SER A 65 5.33 -4.87 6.21
C SER A 65 6.69 -4.97 6.88
N LYS A 66 7.58 -3.98 6.65
CA LYS A 66 8.88 -3.87 7.34
C LYS A 66 8.69 -3.66 8.83
N TYR A 67 7.77 -2.79 9.25
CA TYR A 67 7.42 -2.58 10.65
C TYR A 67 6.90 -3.87 11.29
N LYS A 68 5.95 -4.55 10.64
CA LYS A 68 5.40 -5.83 11.10
C LYS A 68 6.45 -6.93 11.16
N ALA A 69 7.39 -6.97 10.22
CA ALA A 69 8.54 -7.88 10.25
C ALA A 69 9.44 -7.57 11.44
N LYS A 70 9.76 -6.28 11.69
CA LYS A 70 10.51 -5.83 12.88
C LYS A 70 9.82 -6.21 14.19
N LEU A 71 8.48 -6.18 14.25
CA LEU A 71 7.73 -6.64 15.42
C LEU A 71 7.80 -8.17 15.62
N LYS A 72 7.85 -8.93 14.52
CA LYS A 72 7.96 -10.39 14.57
C LYS A 72 9.38 -10.86 14.89
N THR A 73 10.39 -10.15 14.43
CA THR A 73 11.79 -10.45 14.74
C THR A 73 12.17 -9.75 16.04
N LYS A 74 12.43 -10.51 17.12
CA LYS A 74 13.25 -9.97 18.21
C LYS A 74 14.51 -9.36 17.57
N SER A 75 14.77 -8.09 17.86
CA SER A 75 15.89 -7.31 17.32
C SER A 75 17.16 -8.18 17.25
N GLY A 76 17.74 -8.37 16.05
CA GLY A 76 19.06 -9.01 15.90
C GLY A 76 19.19 -10.28 15.04
N GLN A 77 18.34 -10.54 14.05
CA GLN A 77 18.60 -11.61 13.07
C GLN A 77 18.41 -11.11 11.63
N GLY A 78 19.50 -10.65 11.00
CA GLY A 78 19.45 -10.19 9.62
C GLY A 78 20.78 -9.76 8.99
N ALA A 79 21.84 -9.55 9.77
CA ALA A 79 23.18 -9.36 9.22
C ALA A 79 23.83 -10.72 8.98
N LYS A 80 23.56 -11.35 7.81
CA LYS A 80 24.43 -12.43 7.34
C LYS A 80 25.79 -11.80 7.05
N ARG A 81 26.79 -12.11 7.88
CA ARG A 81 28.22 -11.86 7.61
C ARG A 81 28.54 -12.44 6.24
N VAL A 82 28.85 -11.58 5.26
CA VAL A 82 29.67 -11.97 4.11
C VAL A 82 31.08 -12.15 4.66
N LYS A 83 31.61 -13.37 4.55
CA LYS A 83 33.04 -13.66 4.68
C LYS A 83 33.69 -13.35 3.34
N GLU A 84 34.73 -12.54 3.35
CA GLU A 84 35.86 -12.62 2.42
C GLU A 84 37.15 -12.56 3.25
#